data_AF-A0A1X9XXY0-F1
#
_entry.id   AF-A0A1X9XXY0-F1
#
_cell.length_a   1.000
_cell.length_b   1.000
_cell.length_c   1.000
_cell.angle_alpha   90.00
_cell.angle_beta   90.00
_cell.angle_gamma   90.00
#
_symmetry.space_group_name_H-M   'P 1'
#
loop_
_entity.id
_entity.type
_entity.pdbx_description
1 polymer ?
#
loop_
_entity_poly.entity_id
_entity_poly.type
_entity_poly.pdbx_seq_one_letter_code
_entity_poly.pdbx_strand_id
1 'polypeptide(L)' 'PVPRQPARWIFGNWADNNLMWSNDYPHPNSTWPKSRDVIARDLGHVSEGTWRRLLRENAQLIDIDQVSATVL' A
#
# COMPACT_ATOMS: atom_id res chain seq x y z
N PRO A 1 -9.93 -11.48 -21.70
CA PRO A 1 -10.39 -11.72 -20.31
C PRO A 1 -9.53 -10.91 -19.32
N VAL A 2 -10.13 -9.89 -18.68
CA VAL A 2 -9.44 -9.13 -17.62
C VAL A 2 -9.16 -10.11 -16.47
N PRO A 3 -7.93 -10.21 -15.94
CA PRO A 3 -7.67 -11.06 -14.77
C PRO A 3 -8.64 -10.65 -13.67
N ARG A 4 -9.28 -11.62 -12.99
CA ARG A 4 -10.10 -11.31 -11.80
C ARG A 4 -9.23 -10.50 -10.86
N GLN A 5 -9.52 -9.22 -10.73
CA GLN A 5 -8.76 -8.35 -9.84
C GLN A 5 -8.90 -8.94 -8.45
N PRO A 6 -7.82 -9.47 -7.84
CA PRO A 6 -7.92 -9.93 -6.48
C PRO A 6 -8.37 -8.73 -5.64
N ALA A 7 -9.18 -8.99 -4.61
CA ALA A 7 -9.29 -8.07 -3.49
C ALA A 7 -10.09 -6.76 -3.69
N ARG A 8 -10.89 -6.56 -4.76
CA ARG A 8 -11.77 -5.37 -4.87
C ARG A 8 -12.66 -5.18 -3.62
N TRP A 9 -13.14 -6.29 -3.04
CA TRP A 9 -13.90 -6.29 -1.78
C TRP A 9 -13.04 -6.04 -0.53
N ILE A 10 -11.76 -6.42 -0.53
CA ILE A 10 -10.84 -6.18 0.59
C ILE A 10 -10.55 -4.69 0.65
N PHE A 11 -10.20 -4.08 -0.48
CA PHE A 11 -9.90 -2.66 -0.51
C PHE A 11 -11.16 -1.79 -0.32
N GLY A 12 -12.31 -2.22 -0.83
CA GLY A 12 -13.56 -1.50 -0.63
C GLY A 12 -14.12 -1.54 0.81
N ASN A 13 -13.80 -2.58 1.60
CA ASN A 13 -14.37 -2.76 2.94
C ASN A 13 -13.37 -2.62 4.10
N TRP A 14 -12.07 -2.88 3.88
CA TRP A 14 -11.08 -2.99 4.96
C TRP A 14 -9.93 -1.98 4.85
N ALA A 15 -9.66 -1.45 3.64
CA ALA A 15 -8.49 -0.60 3.45
C ALA A 15 -8.56 0.73 4.18
N ASP A 16 -9.75 1.23 4.48
CA ASP A 16 -9.89 2.60 4.95
C ASP A 16 -9.17 2.85 6.28
N ASN A 17 -9.09 1.85 7.17
CA ASN A 17 -8.44 2.02 8.47
C ASN A 17 -7.58 0.82 8.92
N ASN A 18 -7.64 -0.34 8.26
CA ASN A 18 -7.09 -1.59 8.82
C ASN A 18 -5.94 -2.19 8.01
N LEU A 19 -5.57 -1.60 6.88
CA LEU A 19 -4.58 -2.17 5.99
C LEU A 19 -3.45 -1.19 5.69
N MET A 20 -2.24 -1.74 5.65
CA MET A 20 -1.03 -1.06 5.20
C MET A 20 -0.32 -1.92 4.17
N TRP A 21 0.44 -1.29 3.30
CA TRP A 21 1.31 -1.99 2.35
C TRP A 21 2.75 -2.04 2.88
N SER A 22 3.44 -3.15 2.64
CA SER A 22 4.86 -3.32 2.94
C SER A 22 5.58 -4.04 1.80
N ASN A 23 6.87 -3.76 1.62
CA ASN A 23 7.72 -4.41 0.63
C ASN A 23 8.52 -5.61 1.18
N ASP A 24 8.51 -5.83 2.50
CA ASP A 24 9.23 -6.90 3.22
C ASP A 24 10.76 -6.93 2.97
N TYR A 25 11.39 -5.79 2.67
CA TYR A 25 12.85 -5.73 2.53
C TYR A 25 13.55 -5.96 3.90
N PRO A 26 14.69 -6.68 3.97
CA PRO A 26 15.49 -7.27 2.89
C PRO A 26 15.21 -8.76 2.63
N HIS A 27 14.02 -9.26 2.92
CA HIS A 27 13.76 -10.68 2.78
C HIS A 27 13.88 -11.16 1.32
N PRO A 28 14.23 -12.44 1.07
CA PRO A 28 14.39 -12.98 -0.28
C PRO A 28 13.15 -12.84 -1.18
N ASN A 29 11.96 -12.84 -0.59
CA ASN A 29 10.69 -12.65 -1.29
C ASN A 29 10.22 -11.18 -1.29
N SER A 30 11.10 -10.23 -0.95
CA SER A 30 10.80 -8.81 -1.01
C SER A 30 10.45 -8.37 -2.43
N THR A 31 9.60 -7.35 -2.52
CA THR A 31 9.31 -6.68 -3.80
C THR A 31 10.38 -5.67 -4.21
N TRP A 32 11.33 -5.34 -3.32
CA TRP A 32 12.46 -4.46 -3.63
C TRP A 32 13.41 -5.10 -4.67
N PRO A 33 13.96 -4.34 -5.63
CA PRO A 33 13.81 -2.90 -5.87
C PRO A 33 12.63 -2.49 -6.74
N LYS A 34 11.77 -3.45 -7.13
CA LYS A 34 10.66 -3.24 -8.07
C LYS A 34 9.33 -2.93 -7.39
N SER A 35 9.37 -2.47 -6.14
CA SER A 35 8.20 -2.14 -5.31
C SER A 35 7.19 -1.24 -6.02
N ARG A 36 7.67 -0.25 -6.79
CA ARG A 36 6.82 0.69 -7.53
C ARG A 36 5.99 0.00 -8.62
N ASP A 37 6.56 -0.97 -9.32
CA ASP A 37 5.87 -1.72 -10.37
C ASP A 37 4.78 -2.61 -9.77
N VAL A 38 5.05 -3.21 -8.60
CA VAL A 38 4.08 -4.03 -7.87
C VAL A 38 2.90 -3.18 -7.38
N ILE A 39 3.18 -2.01 -6.81
CA ILE A 39 2.13 -1.05 -6.41
C ILE A 39 1.28 -0.63 -7.61
N ALA A 40 1.89 -0.29 -8.75
CA ALA A 40 1.15 0.13 -9.93
C ALA A 40 0.25 -1.00 -10.48
N ARG A 41 0.77 -2.24 -10.54
CA ARG A 41 0.03 -3.42 -10.99
C ARG A 41 -1.17 -3.73 -10.09
N ASP A 42 -0.95 -3.73 -8.77
CA ASP A 42 -1.92 -4.27 -7.81
C ASP A 42 -2.88 -3.20 -7.27
N LEU A 43 -2.41 -1.96 -7.11
CA LEU A 43 -3.17 -0.87 -6.50
C LEU A 43 -3.56 0.23 -7.50
N GLY A 44 -3.12 0.17 -8.76
CA GLY A 44 -3.44 1.20 -9.76
C GLY A 44 -4.93 1.37 -10.07
N HIS A 45 -5.77 0.44 -9.64
CA HIS A 45 -7.22 0.46 -9.83
C HIS A 45 -8.00 0.96 -8.59
N VAL A 46 -7.34 1.14 -7.44
CA VAL A 46 -8.01 1.65 -6.24
C VAL A 46 -8.20 3.16 -6.30
N SER A 47 -9.18 3.69 -5.57
CA SER A 47 -9.38 5.13 -5.50
C SER A 47 -8.17 5.83 -4.87
N GLU A 48 -7.95 7.09 -5.22
CA GLU A 48 -6.85 7.89 -4.64
C GLU A 48 -6.93 7.97 -3.11
N GLY A 49 -8.15 8.08 -2.54
CA GLY A 49 -8.35 8.10 -1.09
C GLY A 49 -7.93 6.80 -0.43
N THR A 50 -8.33 5.66 -1.00
CA THR A 50 -7.92 4.33 -0.52
C THR A 50 -6.41 4.13 -0.67
N TRP A 51 -5.83 4.60 -1.77
CA TRP A 51 -4.38 4.52 -2.03
C TRP A 51 -3.58 5.27 -0.96
N ARG A 52 -3.98 6.51 -0.62
CA ARG A 52 -3.33 7.31 0.43
C ARG A 52 -3.39 6.64 1.79
N ARG A 53 -4.54 6.04 2.12
CA ARG A 53 -4.72 5.29 3.38
C ARG A 53 -3.79 4.08 3.46
N LEU A 54 -3.76 3.25 2.42
CA LEU A 54 -2.96 2.03 2.35
C LEU A 54 -1.44 2.27 2.40
N LEU A 55 -0.96 3.30 1.70
CA LEU A 55 0.49 3.51 1.54
C LEU A 55 1.09 4.53 2.51
N ARG A 56 0.26 5.32 3.20
CA ARG A 56 0.74 6.41 4.05
C ARG A 56 -0.05 6.60 5.33
N GLU A 57 -1.35 6.90 5.23
CA GLU A 57 -2.09 7.43 6.39
C GLU A 57 -2.31 6.37 7.48
N ASN A 58 -2.60 5.12 7.10
CA ASN A 58 -2.74 4.04 8.08
C ASN A 58 -1.41 3.71 8.77
N ALA A 59 -0.27 3.97 8.12
CA ALA A 59 1.05 3.81 8.74
C ALA A 59 1.27 4.77 9.91
N GLN A 60 0.62 5.94 9.88
CA GLN A 60 0.70 6.91 10.97
C GLN A 60 -0.08 6.45 12.21
N LEU A 61 -1.05 5.53 12.05
CA LEU A 61 -1.84 5.00 13.17
C LEU A 61 -1.05 4.05 14.06
N ILE A 62 0.01 3.43 13.53
CA ILE A 62 0.86 2.51 14.29
C ILE A 62 2.03 3.22 14.98
N ASP A 63 1.98 4.55 15.09
CA ASP A 63 3.00 5.41 15.72
C ASP A 63 4.43 5.02 15.26
N ILE A 64 4.63 4.97 13.95
CA ILE A 64 5.95 4.70 13.36
C ILE A 64 6.80 5.97 13.24
N ASP A 65 6.24 7.13 13.59
CA ASP A 65 6.89 8.43 13.44
C ASP A 65 7.32 9.05 14.78
N GLN A 66 8.62 9.00 14.99
CA GLN A 66 9.36 10.27 14.99
C GLN A 66 10.11 10.47 13.66
N VAL A 67 9.46 10.26 12.51
CA VAL A 67 10.07 10.58 11.20
C VAL A 67 9.29 11.71 10.55
N SER A 68 9.74 12.93 10.88
CA SER A 68 9.30 14.18 10.26
C SER A 68 9.48 14.10 8.75
N ALA A 69 8.36 14.09 8.02
CA ALA A 69 8.34 14.19 6.56
C ALA A 69 8.70 15.62 6.12
N THR A 70 9.99 15.96 6.19
CA THR A 70 10.54 17.10 5.44
C THR A 70 10.98 16.58 4.08
N VAL A 71 10.17 16.86 3.06
CA VAL A 71 10.48 16.60 1.66
C VAL A 71 11.49 17.65 1.17
N LEU A 72 12.66 17.19 0.70
CA LEU A 72 13.44 17.82 -0.36
C LEU A 72 13.45 16.86 -1.56
#